data_AF-G9WWF8-F1
#
_entry.id   AF-G9WWF8-F1
#
_cell.length_a   1.000
_cell.length_b   1.000
_cell.length_c   1.000
_cell.angle_alpha   90.00
_cell.angle_beta   90.00
_cell.angle_gamma   90.00
#
_symmetry.space_group_name_H-M   'P 1'
#
loop_
_entity.id
_entity.type
_entity.pdbx_description
1 polymer ?
#
loop_
_entity_poly.entity_id
_entity_poly.type
_entity_poly.pdbx_seq_one_letter_code
_entity_poly.pdbx_strand_id
1 'polypeptide(L)'
;MVFQKANERFCTRMPVKRMKLCFTSIFVIMLSCLSPSSAFAVGPGDLIGKTETVASTDAVESTVADEYAGWYGYTNQDGSDFLYLEKGTEVSKFQNENGPIDWNAAKKDGLDFVMIRLAYGTKEDAYFDANVKGAQKAGIKVGVYLCSTAKNMNDAMAEADLTLKKIKPYKLEYPVAYDLEVASMLSEGLSKDDLTDMINAYCKKVEDAGFIPMVYANRTWLTKYMNLSKISCDVWFAAYPENRVYVPVGGSKTTIWQSSEKGVVKGIKGQVTTEFSWKVYGGGNPSQKNAGKSSSGSNSVSTSSGTSQKTSGNTEKTSTTGSGNGVDGTVVSGEGPGKEAASIENGWVQTVPGQWKYMENGKATTGWKQVNGLWYFMDARGIMQTGWLFQNNLWYYLKDSGAMAVNWQNVNGKWYWLNQDGAMRTGWKFINNLWYYMEESGAMLENTSRTINGVEYRFDANGAWMP
;
A
#
# COMPACT_ATOMS: atom_id res chain seq x y z
N MET A 1 53.42 -16.42 66.08
CA MET A 1 52.08 -16.73 66.64
C MET A 1 51.05 -16.33 65.59
N VAL A 2 50.01 -17.05 65.18
CA VAL A 2 49.47 -18.43 65.36
C VAL A 2 48.51 -18.59 64.13
N PHE A 3 48.41 -19.68 63.35
CA PHE A 3 48.98 -21.04 63.38
C PHE A 3 49.08 -21.63 61.94
N GLN A 4 49.66 -22.85 61.83
CA GLN A 4 49.38 -24.02 60.95
C GLN A 4 48.57 -23.86 59.62
N LYS A 5 48.81 -24.59 58.52
CA LYS A 5 49.69 -25.75 58.13
C LYS A 5 49.64 -25.82 56.56
N ALA A 6 50.68 -26.06 55.76
CA ALA A 6 51.53 -27.25 55.59
C ALA A 6 50.73 -28.56 55.29
N ASN A 7 51.04 -29.43 54.33
CA ASN A 7 52.20 -29.49 53.40
C ASN A 7 51.93 -30.43 52.19
N GLU A 8 52.82 -30.38 51.19
CA GLU A 8 53.35 -31.49 50.34
C GLU A 8 52.41 -32.42 49.52
N ARG A 9 52.53 -32.43 48.18
CA ARG A 9 53.48 -33.15 47.29
C ARG A 9 53.19 -34.65 47.10
N PHE A 10 52.98 -35.05 45.85
CA PHE A 10 53.71 -36.21 45.27
C PHE A 10 53.96 -35.97 43.78
N CYS A 11 55.15 -36.35 43.30
CA CYS A 11 55.57 -36.23 41.91
C CYS A 11 56.40 -37.47 41.55
N THR A 12 55.99 -38.21 40.53
CA THR A 12 56.77 -39.34 39.99
C THR A 12 56.54 -39.56 38.49
N ARG A 13 57.63 -39.32 37.75
CA ARG A 13 58.11 -39.98 36.50
C ARG A 13 57.58 -41.43 36.29
N MET A 14 57.48 -42.04 35.09
CA MET A 14 58.06 -41.78 33.74
C MET A 14 57.32 -42.58 32.61
N PRO A 15 57.80 -42.79 31.34
CA PRO A 15 56.93 -42.73 30.15
C PRO A 15 56.79 -44.03 29.32
N VAL A 16 55.83 -44.09 28.38
CA VAL A 16 55.85 -45.03 27.24
C VAL A 16 55.41 -44.42 25.90
N LYS A 17 56.30 -44.59 24.92
CA LYS A 17 56.25 -44.54 23.43
C LYS A 17 54.92 -44.29 22.66
N ARG A 18 55.04 -43.35 21.70
CA ARG A 18 54.61 -43.41 20.28
C ARG A 18 53.38 -44.25 19.89
N MET A 19 52.40 -43.59 19.28
CA MET A 19 51.91 -44.01 17.96
C MET A 19 51.54 -42.78 17.10
N LYS A 20 52.12 -42.65 15.90
CA LYS A 20 51.62 -41.73 14.87
C LYS A 20 50.55 -42.49 14.09
N LEU A 21 49.36 -41.93 13.96
CA LEU A 21 48.38 -42.36 12.97
C LEU A 21 47.88 -41.11 12.23
N CYS A 22 48.20 -41.00 10.95
CA CYS A 22 47.53 -40.06 10.06
C CYS A 22 46.13 -40.59 9.79
N PHE A 23 45.11 -39.76 10.02
CA PHE A 23 43.84 -39.88 9.32
C PHE A 23 43.53 -38.56 8.64
N THR A 24 43.65 -38.57 7.31
CA THR A 24 43.16 -37.54 6.41
C THR A 24 41.64 -37.57 6.42
N SER A 25 41.01 -36.62 7.12
CA SER A 25 39.57 -36.35 6.94
C SER A 25 39.37 -35.36 5.80
N ILE A 26 38.63 -35.81 4.80
CA ILE A 26 38.22 -35.03 3.63
C ILE A 26 37.25 -33.94 4.08
N PHE A 27 37.62 -32.67 3.93
CA PHE A 27 36.68 -31.57 4.10
C PHE A 27 35.88 -31.41 2.80
N VAL A 28 34.65 -31.91 2.78
CA VAL A 28 33.71 -31.65 1.69
C VAL A 28 33.28 -30.19 1.78
N ILE A 29 33.72 -29.37 0.83
CA ILE A 29 33.27 -27.99 0.70
C ILE A 29 31.85 -28.02 0.13
N MET A 30 30.86 -28.08 1.03
CA MET A 30 29.49 -27.71 0.69
C MET A 30 29.45 -26.19 0.49
N LEU A 31 29.57 -25.78 -0.77
CA LEU A 31 29.39 -24.38 -1.17
C LEU A 31 27.89 -24.04 -1.12
N SER A 32 27.37 -23.79 0.08
CA SER A 32 26.02 -23.28 0.25
C SER A 32 25.96 -21.84 -0.26
N CYS A 33 25.50 -21.67 -1.50
CA CYS A 33 25.13 -20.36 -2.05
C CYS A 33 23.98 -19.77 -1.23
N LEU A 34 24.34 -19.00 -0.20
CA LEU A 34 23.42 -18.08 0.45
C LEU A 34 23.12 -16.96 -0.55
N SER A 35 22.06 -17.13 -1.34
CA SER A 35 21.37 -16.02 -1.97
C SER A 35 21.04 -14.98 -0.90
N PRO A 36 21.33 -13.69 -1.09
CA PRO A 36 20.96 -12.67 -0.12
C PRO A 36 19.43 -12.62 -0.04
N SER A 37 18.88 -13.14 1.07
CA SER A 37 17.49 -12.88 1.44
C SER A 37 17.35 -11.37 1.60
N SER A 38 16.54 -10.74 0.75
CA SER A 38 16.12 -9.35 0.92
C SER A 38 15.35 -9.25 2.24
N ALA A 39 16.08 -8.87 3.30
CA ALA A 39 15.48 -8.47 4.56
C ALA A 39 14.78 -7.14 4.28
N PHE A 40 13.46 -7.11 4.33
CA PHE A 40 12.74 -5.85 4.36
C PHE A 40 12.89 -5.20 5.74
N ALA A 41 12.56 -3.91 5.84
CA ALA A 41 12.09 -3.36 7.11
C ALA A 41 10.80 -4.10 7.45
N VAL A 42 10.89 -5.06 8.37
CA VAL A 42 9.71 -5.72 8.93
C VAL A 42 9.12 -4.78 9.97
N GLY A 43 8.38 -3.78 9.50
CA GLY A 43 7.36 -3.11 10.31
C GLY A 43 6.24 -4.12 10.61
N PRO A 44 5.83 -4.31 11.87
CA PRO A 44 4.81 -5.29 12.24
C PRO A 44 3.39 -4.79 11.93
N GLY A 45 3.04 -4.79 10.64
CA GLY A 45 1.67 -4.88 10.15
C GLY A 45 1.39 -6.31 9.68
N ASP A 46 0.50 -7.03 10.38
CA ASP A 46 0.00 -8.37 10.03
C ASP A 46 1.02 -9.52 9.86
N LEU A 47 1.69 -9.89 10.96
CA LEU A 47 2.41 -11.15 11.10
C LEU A 47 1.63 -12.22 11.88
N ILE A 48 0.55 -12.76 11.28
CA ILE A 48 0.07 -14.12 11.56
C ILE A 48 -0.28 -14.80 10.23
N GLY A 49 0.45 -15.85 9.86
CA GLY A 49 0.15 -16.69 8.68
C GLY A 49 1.21 -16.71 7.59
N LYS A 50 2.40 -17.27 7.88
CA LYS A 50 3.26 -17.81 6.82
C LYS A 50 2.84 -19.24 6.50
N THR A 51 2.71 -19.57 5.22
CA THR A 51 2.79 -20.95 4.75
C THR A 51 3.58 -21.05 3.45
N GLU A 52 4.55 -21.96 3.49
CA GLU A 52 5.38 -22.62 2.48
C GLU A 52 5.58 -22.04 1.06
N THR A 53 6.86 -22.03 0.67
CA THR A 53 7.37 -21.83 -0.68
C THR A 53 7.05 -23.02 -1.59
N VAL A 54 6.37 -22.75 -2.71
CA VAL A 54 6.44 -23.60 -3.91
C VAL A 54 7.33 -22.90 -4.92
N ALA A 55 8.42 -23.55 -5.32
CA ALA A 55 9.33 -23.03 -6.33
C ALA A 55 8.77 -23.32 -7.73
N SER A 56 8.50 -22.27 -8.52
CA SER A 56 8.36 -22.37 -9.98
C SER A 56 9.43 -21.50 -10.64
N THR A 57 10.49 -22.15 -11.11
CA THR A 57 11.39 -21.55 -12.09
C THR A 57 10.64 -21.42 -13.41
N ASP A 58 10.44 -20.20 -13.90
CA ASP A 58 10.64 -19.87 -15.30
C ASP A 58 10.72 -18.34 -15.46
N ALA A 59 11.81 -17.87 -16.04
CA ALA A 59 12.01 -16.46 -16.33
C ALA A 59 11.37 -16.14 -17.68
N VAL A 60 10.20 -15.48 -17.65
CA VAL A 60 9.65 -14.79 -18.82
C VAL A 60 9.77 -13.29 -18.58
N GLU A 61 10.61 -12.65 -19.38
CA GLU A 61 10.84 -11.21 -19.36
C GLU A 61 9.60 -10.48 -19.91
N SER A 62 8.62 -10.21 -19.03
CA SER A 62 7.41 -9.48 -19.39
C SER A 62 7.64 -7.98 -19.31
N THR A 63 7.67 -7.33 -20.47
CA THR A 63 7.69 -5.87 -20.59
C THR A 63 6.33 -5.28 -20.21
N VAL A 64 6.06 -5.18 -18.90
CA VAL A 64 4.86 -4.51 -18.35
C VAL A 64 5.21 -3.10 -17.86
N ALA A 65 5.76 -2.30 -18.77
CA ALA A 65 5.84 -0.86 -18.57
C ALA A 65 4.46 -0.26 -18.89
N ASP A 66 3.67 0.05 -17.85
CA ASP A 66 2.92 1.33 -17.70
C ASP A 66 1.92 1.35 -16.52
N GLU A 67 1.57 0.22 -15.89
CA GLU A 67 0.64 0.20 -14.74
C GLU A 67 1.29 0.44 -13.35
N TYR A 68 2.62 0.44 -13.23
CA TYR A 68 3.32 0.49 -11.93
C TYR A 68 3.44 1.89 -11.27
N ALA A 69 2.60 2.84 -11.66
CA ALA A 69 2.46 4.10 -10.94
C ALA A 69 1.54 3.92 -9.72
N GLY A 70 2.06 3.38 -8.61
CA GLY A 70 1.34 3.12 -7.35
C GLY A 70 0.77 4.36 -6.61
N TRP A 71 0.69 5.50 -7.29
CA TRP A 71 0.33 6.83 -6.78
C TRP A 71 -1.19 7.14 -6.86
N TYR A 72 -2.01 6.19 -7.32
CA TYR A 72 -3.42 6.41 -7.68
C TYR A 72 -4.36 5.28 -7.22
N GLY A 73 -5.67 5.54 -7.31
CA GLY A 73 -6.75 4.60 -7.01
C GLY A 73 -7.35 4.69 -5.59
N TYR A 74 -7.05 5.73 -4.80
CA TYR A 74 -7.53 5.88 -3.42
C TYR A 74 -8.76 6.80 -3.29
N THR A 75 -9.76 6.43 -2.50
CA THR A 75 -10.98 7.22 -2.29
C THR A 75 -11.29 7.43 -0.81
N ASN A 76 -12.12 8.41 -0.50
CA ASN A 76 -12.73 8.55 0.83
C ASN A 76 -13.83 7.49 1.06
N GLN A 77 -14.30 7.36 2.30
CA GLN A 77 -15.35 6.39 2.68
C GLN A 77 -16.70 6.62 2.00
N ASP A 78 -17.00 7.85 1.57
CA ASP A 78 -18.19 8.20 0.80
C ASP A 78 -18.06 7.92 -0.71
N GLY A 79 -16.91 7.40 -1.15
CA GLY A 79 -16.60 7.13 -2.56
C GLY A 79 -16.16 8.36 -3.36
N SER A 80 -16.00 9.53 -2.72
CA SER A 80 -15.36 10.70 -3.33
C SER A 80 -13.85 10.47 -3.50
N ASP A 81 -13.25 11.20 -4.45
CA ASP A 81 -11.83 11.12 -4.73
C ASP A 81 -10.98 11.53 -3.51
N PHE A 82 -9.90 10.79 -3.24
CA PHE A 82 -8.95 11.17 -2.19
C PHE A 82 -8.03 12.30 -2.67
N LEU A 83 -7.92 13.36 -1.89
CA LEU A 83 -7.27 14.60 -2.26
C LEU A 83 -6.07 14.86 -1.34
N TYR A 84 -4.93 15.24 -1.92
CA TYR A 84 -3.68 15.45 -1.22
C TYR A 84 -2.94 16.68 -1.77
N LEU A 85 -1.93 17.17 -1.06
CA LEU A 85 -1.11 18.31 -1.48
C LEU A 85 0.27 17.86 -1.95
N GLU A 86 0.90 16.94 -1.21
CA GLU A 86 2.23 16.43 -1.49
C GLU A 86 2.27 14.90 -1.37
N LYS A 87 2.96 14.22 -2.30
CA LYS A 87 3.20 12.77 -2.25
C LYS A 87 4.62 12.46 -1.82
N GLY A 88 4.77 11.39 -1.05
CA GLY A 88 6.05 10.98 -0.49
C GLY A 88 6.24 9.47 -0.46
N THR A 89 7.36 9.08 0.14
CA THR A 89 7.76 7.71 0.39
C THR A 89 8.59 7.68 1.67
N GLU A 90 8.75 6.52 2.30
CA GLU A 90 9.78 6.30 3.32
C GLU A 90 10.95 5.48 2.76
N VAL A 91 12.16 5.73 3.26
CA VAL A 91 13.34 4.92 2.94
C VAL A 91 14.20 4.69 4.17
N SER A 92 14.93 3.58 4.12
CA SER A 92 16.00 3.25 5.07
C SER A 92 17.14 2.52 4.36
N LYS A 93 18.08 1.90 5.09
CA LYS A 93 19.18 1.12 4.51
C LYS A 93 18.76 0.14 3.41
N PHE A 94 17.55 -0.41 3.50
CA PHE A 94 17.06 -1.49 2.64
C PHE A 94 16.96 -1.06 1.17
N GLN A 95 16.51 0.18 0.92
CA GLN A 95 16.48 0.78 -0.42
C GLN A 95 17.88 1.10 -0.99
N ASN A 96 18.95 0.90 -0.21
CA ASN A 96 20.34 1.04 -0.64
C ASN A 96 21.10 -0.29 -0.74
N GLU A 97 20.56 -1.41 -0.25
CA GLU A 97 21.23 -2.72 -0.27
C GLU A 97 21.53 -3.20 -1.70
N ASN A 98 20.70 -2.81 -2.67
CA ASN A 98 20.90 -3.08 -4.10
C ASN A 98 21.63 -1.95 -4.84
N GLY A 99 22.30 -1.03 -4.13
CA GLY A 99 23.03 0.12 -4.65
C GLY A 99 22.34 1.47 -4.37
N PRO A 100 22.99 2.60 -4.67
CA PRO A 100 22.51 3.93 -4.29
C PRO A 100 21.20 4.32 -4.98
N ILE A 101 20.41 5.16 -4.30
CA ILE A 101 19.20 5.78 -4.85
C ILE A 101 19.58 6.90 -5.84
N ASP A 102 18.93 6.90 -7.00
CA ASP A 102 18.90 8.06 -7.89
C ASP A 102 17.78 9.02 -7.47
N TRP A 103 18.15 9.99 -6.63
CA TRP A 103 17.24 11.02 -6.14
C TRP A 103 16.74 11.98 -7.23
N ASN A 104 17.47 12.15 -8.34
CA ASN A 104 17.01 12.99 -9.44
C ASN A 104 15.91 12.29 -10.25
N ALA A 105 16.06 10.97 -10.48
CA ALA A 105 14.99 10.16 -11.04
C ALA A 105 13.76 10.15 -10.12
N ALA A 106 13.94 10.02 -8.80
CA ALA A 106 12.85 10.06 -7.83
C ALA A 106 12.10 11.40 -7.85
N LYS A 107 12.84 12.53 -7.90
CA LYS A 107 12.24 13.86 -8.05
C LYS A 107 11.45 13.97 -9.36
N LYS A 108 12.00 13.46 -10.47
CA LYS A 108 11.37 13.49 -11.80
C LYS A 108 10.11 12.62 -11.89
N ASP A 109 10.02 11.55 -11.10
CA ASP A 109 8.80 10.74 -10.92
C ASP A 109 7.74 11.43 -10.03
N GLY A 110 8.06 12.65 -9.57
CA GLY A 110 7.16 13.55 -8.85
C GLY A 110 7.23 13.44 -7.33
N LEU A 111 8.28 12.83 -6.76
CA LEU A 111 8.42 12.73 -5.30
C LEU A 111 8.56 14.13 -4.69
N ASP A 112 7.58 14.54 -3.87
CA ASP A 112 7.57 15.86 -3.24
C ASP A 112 8.42 15.83 -1.95
N PHE A 113 8.23 14.80 -1.13
CA PHE A 113 8.96 14.58 0.12
C PHE A 113 9.42 13.12 0.33
N VAL A 114 10.33 12.91 1.29
CA VAL A 114 10.74 11.59 1.77
C VAL A 114 10.91 11.57 3.28
N MET A 115 10.48 10.49 3.93
CA MET A 115 10.72 10.20 5.35
C MET A 115 11.91 9.22 5.46
N ILE A 116 13.03 9.66 6.03
CA ILE A 116 14.28 8.87 6.05
C ILE A 116 14.54 8.29 7.43
N ARG A 117 14.76 6.97 7.54
CA ARG A 117 15.11 6.37 8.84
C ARG A 117 16.45 6.87 9.35
N LEU A 118 16.44 7.35 10.58
CA LEU A 118 17.59 7.81 11.34
C LEU A 118 18.21 6.69 12.17
N ALA A 119 17.37 5.92 12.87
CA ALA A 119 17.78 4.78 13.69
C ALA A 119 16.64 3.77 13.89
N TYR A 120 17.03 2.57 14.34
CA TYR A 120 16.15 1.58 14.96
C TYR A 120 16.61 1.41 16.41
N GLY A 121 15.81 1.89 17.35
CA GLY A 121 16.26 2.19 18.70
C GLY A 121 17.44 3.16 18.69
N THR A 122 18.52 2.81 19.40
CA THR A 122 19.78 3.56 19.39
C THR A 122 20.75 3.16 18.27
N LYS A 123 20.36 2.25 17.36
CA LYS A 123 21.19 1.79 16.24
C LYS A 123 20.94 2.66 14.99
N GLU A 124 21.88 3.55 14.70
CA GLU A 124 21.84 4.43 13.53
C GLU A 124 21.68 3.65 12.21
N ASP A 125 20.88 4.19 11.28
CA ASP A 125 20.80 3.69 9.91
C ASP A 125 22.03 4.15 9.11
N ALA A 126 22.79 3.20 8.57
CA ALA A 126 24.07 3.45 7.92
C ALA A 126 23.99 4.37 6.69
N TYR A 127 22.81 4.56 6.11
CA TYR A 127 22.61 5.39 4.92
C TYR A 127 21.91 6.72 5.21
N PHE A 128 21.54 7.01 6.47
CA PHE A 128 20.84 8.23 6.87
C PHE A 128 21.47 9.51 6.25
N ASP A 129 22.77 9.73 6.51
CA ASP A 129 23.48 10.92 6.05
C ASP A 129 23.62 11.01 4.52
N ALA A 130 23.64 9.87 3.82
CA ALA A 130 23.71 9.83 2.35
C ALA A 130 22.34 10.11 1.73
N ASN A 131 21.27 9.56 2.30
CA ASN A 131 19.90 9.73 1.82
C ASN A 131 19.40 11.16 2.07
N VAL A 132 19.63 11.75 3.25
CA VAL A 132 19.26 13.14 3.54
C VAL A 132 19.92 14.10 2.56
N LYS A 133 21.24 14.00 2.37
CA LYS A 133 22.00 14.85 1.43
C LYS A 133 21.58 14.63 -0.02
N GLY A 134 21.32 13.39 -0.42
CA GLY A 134 20.88 13.04 -1.77
C GLY A 134 19.51 13.62 -2.12
N ALA A 135 18.52 13.42 -1.24
CA ALA A 135 17.16 13.95 -1.39
C ALA A 135 17.14 15.49 -1.40
N GLN A 136 17.82 16.14 -0.44
CA GLN A 136 17.93 17.61 -0.40
C GLN A 136 18.60 18.17 -1.66
N LYS A 137 19.67 17.53 -2.16
CA LYS A 137 20.35 17.94 -3.40
C LYS A 137 19.45 17.84 -4.63
N ALA A 138 18.51 16.90 -4.66
CA ALA A 138 17.51 16.76 -5.72
C ALA A 138 16.27 17.66 -5.54
N GLY A 139 16.20 18.48 -4.48
CA GLY A 139 15.03 19.32 -4.19
C GLY A 139 13.80 18.52 -3.72
N ILE A 140 14.02 17.39 -3.07
CA ILE A 140 12.98 16.62 -2.37
C ILE A 140 12.98 17.08 -0.90
N LYS A 141 11.81 17.42 -0.36
CA LYS A 141 11.67 17.83 1.04
C LYS A 141 11.99 16.64 1.94
N VAL A 142 12.78 16.83 2.99
CA VAL A 142 13.19 15.73 3.88
C VAL A 142 12.54 15.88 5.25
N GLY A 143 11.85 14.81 5.64
CA GLY A 143 11.55 14.46 7.03
C GLY A 143 12.32 13.20 7.42
N VAL A 144 12.28 12.83 8.68
CA VAL A 144 13.05 11.69 9.21
C VAL A 144 12.23 10.94 10.24
N TYR A 145 12.59 9.70 10.54
CA TYR A 145 11.96 8.95 11.63
C TYR A 145 12.97 8.11 12.43
N LEU A 146 12.66 7.93 13.72
CA LEU A 146 13.33 6.95 14.58
C LEU A 146 12.31 5.88 14.93
N CYS A 147 12.59 4.63 14.55
CA CYS A 147 11.78 3.47 14.90
C CYS A 147 12.11 3.06 16.33
N SER A 148 11.17 3.23 17.25
CA SER A 148 11.42 3.11 18.68
C SER A 148 11.56 1.65 19.13
N THR A 149 12.45 1.44 20.09
CA THR A 149 12.56 0.19 20.86
C THR A 149 12.36 0.44 22.36
N ALA A 150 12.06 1.67 22.74
CA ALA A 150 12.03 2.15 24.11
C ALA A 150 11.02 1.38 24.97
N LYS A 151 11.45 0.96 26.15
CA LYS A 151 10.61 0.22 27.11
C LYS A 151 10.25 1.04 28.34
N ASN A 152 10.78 2.25 28.43
CA ASN A 152 10.58 3.20 29.51
C ASN A 152 10.97 4.61 29.04
N MET A 153 10.71 5.62 29.88
CA MET A 153 11.02 7.03 29.58
C MET A 153 12.52 7.31 29.35
N ASN A 154 13.43 6.61 30.03
CA ASN A 154 14.87 6.85 29.86
C ASN A 154 15.34 6.40 28.47
N ASP A 155 14.85 5.25 27.99
CA ASP A 155 15.12 4.78 26.63
C ASP A 155 14.58 5.76 25.58
N ALA A 156 13.32 6.21 25.73
CA ALA A 156 12.70 7.19 24.83
C ALA A 156 13.48 8.52 24.79
N MET A 157 14.04 8.94 25.92
CA MET A 157 14.87 10.14 26.01
C MET A 157 16.26 9.98 25.41
N ALA A 158 16.86 8.78 25.51
CA ALA A 158 18.11 8.43 24.83
C ALA A 158 17.93 8.34 23.31
N GLU A 159 16.81 7.77 22.84
CA GLU A 159 16.40 7.78 21.44
C GLU A 159 16.20 9.22 20.93
N ALA A 160 15.53 10.09 21.70
CA ALA A 160 15.39 11.51 21.36
C ALA A 160 16.73 12.27 21.30
N ASP A 161 17.67 12.00 22.23
CA ASP A 161 19.02 12.61 22.20
C ASP A 161 19.82 12.16 20.97
N LEU A 162 19.70 10.88 20.57
CA LEU A 162 20.29 10.39 19.33
C LEU A 162 19.68 11.10 18.11
N THR A 163 18.35 11.21 18.04
CA THR A 163 17.65 11.95 16.99
C THR A 163 18.19 13.38 16.88
N LEU A 164 18.16 14.16 17.97
CA LEU A 164 18.62 15.56 17.95
C LEU A 164 20.09 15.69 17.54
N LYS A 165 20.97 14.82 18.06
CA LYS A 165 22.39 14.78 17.67
C LYS A 165 22.57 14.57 16.17
N LYS A 166 21.76 13.70 15.55
CA LYS A 166 21.86 13.33 14.13
C LYS A 166 21.19 14.33 13.19
N ILE A 167 20.07 14.94 13.58
CA ILE A 167 19.38 15.93 12.71
C ILE A 167 19.97 17.34 12.77
N LYS A 168 20.67 17.71 13.85
CA LYS A 168 21.23 19.06 14.05
C LYS A 168 22.00 19.66 12.86
N PRO A 169 22.75 18.90 12.03
CA PRO A 169 23.43 19.46 10.85
C PRO A 169 22.52 19.78 9.66
N TYR A 170 21.24 19.39 9.71
CA TYR A 170 20.33 19.36 8.55
C TYR A 170 19.14 20.31 8.73
N LYS A 171 18.80 21.05 7.67
CA LYS A 171 17.53 21.75 7.56
C LYS A 171 16.45 20.77 7.10
N LEU A 172 15.62 20.29 8.02
CA LEU A 172 14.47 19.46 7.70
C LEU A 172 13.27 20.34 7.34
N GLU A 173 12.54 19.94 6.30
CA GLU A 173 11.35 20.64 5.79
C GLU A 173 10.08 19.82 6.03
N TYR A 174 10.22 18.54 6.37
CA TYR A 174 9.16 17.65 6.80
C TYR A 174 9.43 17.16 8.23
N PRO A 175 8.43 16.56 8.90
CA PRO A 175 8.52 16.26 10.33
C PRO A 175 9.63 15.27 10.72
N VAL A 176 9.97 15.33 12.00
CA VAL A 176 10.76 14.33 12.71
C VAL A 176 9.76 13.42 13.43
N ALA A 177 9.53 12.23 12.86
CA ALA A 177 8.58 11.28 13.41
C ALA A 177 9.22 10.40 14.50
N TYR A 178 8.47 10.18 15.57
CA TYR A 178 8.70 9.08 16.50
C TYR A 178 7.80 7.91 16.08
N ASP A 179 8.42 6.82 15.65
CA ASP A 179 7.73 5.64 15.13
C ASP A 179 7.56 4.61 16.24
N LEU A 180 6.30 4.31 16.60
CA LEU A 180 5.94 3.31 17.59
C LEU A 180 5.05 2.24 16.97
N GLU A 181 5.69 1.16 16.52
CA GLU A 181 4.98 -0.06 16.15
C GLU A 181 5.60 -1.37 16.71
N VAL A 182 6.80 -1.30 17.30
CA VAL A 182 7.57 -2.49 17.67
C VAL A 182 6.99 -3.18 18.92
N ALA A 183 6.48 -4.41 18.74
CA ALA A 183 5.81 -5.18 19.79
C ALA A 183 6.67 -5.41 21.06
N SER A 184 8.01 -5.38 20.97
CA SER A 184 8.89 -5.53 22.12
C SER A 184 8.81 -4.38 23.14
N MET A 185 8.34 -3.19 22.75
CA MET A 185 8.12 -2.08 23.69
C MET A 185 7.09 -2.47 24.77
N LEU A 186 6.10 -3.29 24.40
CA LEU A 186 5.04 -3.75 25.31
C LEU A 186 5.50 -4.86 26.28
N SER A 187 6.71 -5.41 26.10
CA SER A 187 7.19 -6.57 26.87
C SER A 187 7.44 -6.29 28.35
N GLU A 188 7.62 -5.02 28.73
CA GLU A 188 7.87 -4.60 30.12
C GLU A 188 6.64 -3.93 30.77
N GLY A 189 5.46 -4.11 30.18
CA GLY A 189 4.18 -3.75 30.82
C GLY A 189 3.82 -2.26 30.75
N LEU A 190 4.41 -1.50 29.82
CA LEU A 190 4.04 -0.10 29.56
C LEU A 190 2.53 0.07 29.42
N SER A 191 1.95 0.97 30.20
CA SER A 191 0.55 1.33 30.09
C SER A 191 0.29 2.28 28.91
N LYS A 192 -0.99 2.47 28.61
CA LYS A 192 -1.46 3.43 27.61
C LYS A 192 -1.05 4.87 27.93
N ASP A 193 -0.93 5.21 29.21
CA ASP A 193 -0.45 6.53 29.64
C ASP A 193 1.07 6.64 29.53
N ASP A 194 1.84 5.62 29.93
CA ASP A 194 3.31 5.63 29.82
C ASP A 194 3.77 5.84 28.36
N LEU A 195 3.16 5.12 27.42
CA LEU A 195 3.43 5.29 25.98
C LEU A 195 3.05 6.69 25.48
N THR A 196 1.94 7.24 25.96
CA THR A 196 1.49 8.59 25.61
C THR A 196 2.46 9.66 26.12
N ASP A 197 2.95 9.49 27.35
CA ASP A 197 3.92 10.41 27.96
C ASP A 197 5.29 10.29 27.29
N MET A 198 5.74 9.08 26.92
CA MET A 198 6.95 8.87 26.10
C MET A 198 6.86 9.58 24.75
N ILE A 199 5.73 9.49 24.05
CA ILE A 199 5.47 10.21 22.79
C ILE A 199 5.56 11.72 23.02
N ASN A 200 4.84 12.24 24.01
CA ASN A 200 4.80 13.68 24.29
C ASN A 200 6.18 14.21 24.72
N ALA A 201 6.97 13.45 25.48
CA ALA A 201 8.33 13.82 25.88
C ALA A 201 9.29 13.88 24.67
N TYR A 202 9.29 12.85 23.81
CA TYR A 202 10.09 12.85 22.58
C TYR A 202 9.70 14.02 21.66
N CYS A 203 8.39 14.16 21.38
CA CYS A 203 7.86 15.19 20.51
C CYS A 203 8.14 16.60 21.05
N LYS A 204 8.02 16.83 22.35
CA LYS A 204 8.40 18.11 22.96
C LYS A 204 9.89 18.41 22.80
N LYS A 205 10.76 17.42 22.98
CA LYS A 205 12.22 17.60 22.85
C LYS A 205 12.63 17.92 21.40
N VAL A 206 11.90 17.38 20.42
CA VAL A 206 12.01 17.74 18.99
C VAL A 206 11.51 19.16 18.72
N GLU A 207 10.36 19.55 19.28
CA GLU A 207 9.76 20.88 19.15
C GLU A 207 10.64 21.98 19.77
N ASP A 208 11.13 21.76 20.99
CA ASP A 208 12.03 22.67 21.72
C ASP A 208 13.37 22.88 20.97
N ALA A 209 13.77 21.92 20.13
CA ALA A 209 14.95 22.01 19.26
C ALA A 209 14.67 22.73 17.92
N GLY A 210 13.45 23.21 17.68
CA GLY A 210 13.05 23.94 16.47
C GLY A 210 12.66 23.05 15.29
N PHE A 211 12.44 21.76 15.50
CA PHE A 211 11.96 20.82 14.48
C PHE A 211 10.46 20.54 14.65
N ILE A 212 9.83 20.05 13.59
CA ILE A 212 8.39 19.75 13.59
C ILE A 212 8.19 18.31 14.12
N PRO A 213 7.57 18.11 15.30
CA PRO A 213 7.35 16.77 15.84
C PRO A 213 6.17 16.07 15.17
N MET A 214 6.23 14.75 15.15
CA MET A 214 5.17 13.88 14.62
C MET A 214 5.24 12.52 15.31
N VAL A 215 4.11 11.83 15.44
CA VAL A 215 4.08 10.41 15.81
C VAL A 215 3.68 9.57 14.60
N TYR A 216 4.40 8.48 14.36
CA TYR A 216 4.01 7.45 13.40
C TYR A 216 3.48 6.21 14.14
N ALA A 217 2.34 5.70 13.68
CA ALA A 217 1.75 4.47 14.19
C ALA A 217 0.64 3.93 13.26
N ASN A 218 0.42 2.63 13.32
CA ASN A 218 -0.73 1.98 12.70
C ASN A 218 -2.00 2.08 13.59
N ARG A 219 -3.16 1.66 13.04
CA ARG A 219 -4.47 1.77 13.73
C ARG A 219 -4.51 1.11 15.10
N THR A 220 -3.88 -0.05 15.27
CA THR A 220 -3.86 -0.80 16.54
C THR A 220 -3.13 0.01 17.60
N TRP A 221 -1.98 0.57 17.27
CA TRP A 221 -1.20 1.41 18.17
C TRP A 221 -1.93 2.71 18.56
N LEU A 222 -2.45 3.44 17.57
CA LEU A 222 -3.21 4.67 17.79
C LEU A 222 -4.46 4.47 18.67
N THR A 223 -5.12 3.31 18.62
CA THR A 223 -6.38 3.07 19.35
C THR A 223 -6.19 2.35 20.68
N LYS A 224 -5.41 1.26 20.69
CA LYS A 224 -5.24 0.38 21.85
C LYS A 224 -4.17 0.89 22.81
N TYR A 225 -3.06 1.42 22.28
CA TYR A 225 -1.84 1.70 23.06
C TYR A 225 -1.54 3.19 23.27
N MET A 226 -2.31 4.11 22.67
CA MET A 226 -2.09 5.55 22.78
C MET A 226 -3.36 6.34 23.15
N ASN A 227 -3.24 7.34 24.03
CA ASN A 227 -4.33 8.27 24.35
C ASN A 227 -4.32 9.46 23.38
N LEU A 228 -4.92 9.30 22.20
CA LEU A 228 -4.90 10.30 21.11
C LEU A 228 -5.27 11.73 21.52
N SER A 229 -6.23 11.90 22.43
CA SER A 229 -6.63 13.22 22.92
C SER A 229 -5.55 13.95 23.74
N LYS A 230 -4.57 13.21 24.28
CA LYS A 230 -3.41 13.73 25.00
C LYS A 230 -2.18 13.94 24.11
N ILE A 231 -2.17 13.45 22.87
CA ILE A 231 -1.03 13.62 21.94
C ILE A 231 -1.08 15.04 21.35
N SER A 232 -0.02 15.83 21.56
CA SER A 232 0.04 17.23 21.11
C SER A 232 0.27 17.36 19.60
N CYS A 233 1.22 16.60 19.06
CA CYS A 233 1.72 16.66 17.69
C CYS A 233 0.75 16.07 16.62
N ASP A 234 1.13 16.23 15.35
CA ASP A 234 0.44 15.61 14.22
C ASP A 234 0.77 14.11 14.11
N VAL A 235 -0.10 13.35 13.43
CA VAL A 235 0.02 11.91 13.23
C VAL A 235 0.34 11.56 11.77
N TRP A 236 1.35 10.72 11.58
CA TRP A 236 1.59 9.95 10.36
C TRP A 236 1.00 8.55 10.55
N PHE A 237 -0.09 8.28 9.85
CA PHE A 237 -0.90 7.09 10.08
C PHE A 237 -0.59 5.99 9.07
N ALA A 238 -0.32 4.77 9.52
CA ALA A 238 -0.17 3.60 8.66
C ALA A 238 -1.45 2.77 8.57
N ALA A 239 -1.93 2.56 7.34
CA ALA A 239 -2.95 1.57 7.00
C ALA A 239 -2.93 1.28 5.50
N TYR A 240 -2.90 0.00 5.13
CA TYR A 240 -2.78 -0.45 3.73
C TYR A 240 -4.07 -1.16 3.25
N PRO A 241 -5.20 -0.44 3.12
CA PRO A 241 -6.48 -1.07 2.80
C PRO A 241 -6.49 -1.61 1.38
N GLU A 242 -6.74 -2.91 1.20
CA GLU A 242 -6.82 -3.54 -0.14
C GLU A 242 -7.89 -2.91 -1.04
N ASN A 243 -8.97 -2.38 -0.45
CA ASN A 243 -10.03 -1.67 -1.17
C ASN A 243 -9.66 -0.21 -1.55
N ARG A 244 -8.46 0.26 -1.18
CA ARG A 244 -7.94 1.63 -1.38
C ARG A 244 -8.83 2.74 -0.79
N VAL A 245 -9.70 2.43 0.16
CA VAL A 245 -10.52 3.44 0.85
C VAL A 245 -9.75 3.98 2.05
N TYR A 246 -9.51 5.29 2.08
CA TYR A 246 -9.01 5.95 3.29
C TYR A 246 -10.05 5.86 4.40
N VAL A 247 -9.68 5.22 5.51
CA VAL A 247 -10.47 5.20 6.74
C VAL A 247 -9.63 5.88 7.82
N PRO A 248 -10.04 7.05 8.35
CA PRO A 248 -9.31 7.73 9.42
C PRO A 248 -9.41 7.00 10.76
N VAL A 249 -8.54 7.36 11.72
CA VAL A 249 -8.71 6.99 13.13
C VAL A 249 -9.43 8.15 13.82
N GLY A 250 -10.59 7.89 14.43
CA GLY A 250 -11.36 8.94 15.10
C GLY A 250 -10.55 9.62 16.21
N GLY A 251 -10.47 10.95 16.17
CA GLY A 251 -9.70 11.74 17.14
C GLY A 251 -8.19 11.78 16.92
N SER A 252 -7.63 11.13 15.87
CA SER A 252 -6.23 11.33 15.50
C SER A 252 -6.04 12.66 14.78
N LYS A 253 -4.90 13.32 15.02
CA LYS A 253 -4.45 14.52 14.28
C LYS A 253 -3.72 14.12 13.00
N THR A 254 -4.30 13.23 12.20
CA THR A 254 -3.62 12.70 11.02
C THR A 254 -3.43 13.79 9.96
N THR A 255 -2.22 13.86 9.41
CA THR A 255 -1.82 14.81 8.36
C THR A 255 -1.09 14.15 7.20
N ILE A 256 -0.43 13.01 7.47
CA ILE A 256 0.20 12.14 6.48
C ILE A 256 -0.41 10.73 6.63
N TRP A 257 -0.75 10.10 5.52
CA TRP A 257 -1.19 8.72 5.47
C TRP A 257 -0.23 7.86 4.63
N GLN A 258 0.32 6.84 5.28
CA GLN A 258 1.03 5.74 4.63
C GLN A 258 0.01 4.72 4.14
N SER A 259 -0.25 4.76 2.84
CA SER A 259 -1.37 4.10 2.17
C SER A 259 -1.05 2.71 1.62
N SER A 260 0.23 2.39 1.45
CA SER A 260 0.71 1.12 0.90
C SER A 260 2.20 0.94 1.19
N GLU A 261 2.64 -0.30 1.32
CA GLU A 261 4.04 -0.76 1.33
C GLU A 261 4.55 -1.18 -0.07
N LYS A 262 3.65 -1.22 -1.06
CA LYS A 262 3.86 -1.82 -2.40
C LYS A 262 4.10 -0.77 -3.49
N GLY A 263 4.43 0.46 -3.10
CA GLY A 263 4.71 1.58 -3.98
C GLY A 263 6.03 1.39 -4.74
N VAL A 264 6.20 2.16 -5.81
CA VAL A 264 7.40 2.19 -6.66
C VAL A 264 7.70 3.64 -7.02
N VAL A 265 8.94 4.07 -6.78
CA VAL A 265 9.49 5.38 -7.17
C VAL A 265 10.64 5.12 -8.15
N LYS A 266 10.62 5.69 -9.36
CA LYS A 266 11.77 5.56 -10.27
C LYS A 266 13.04 6.10 -9.63
N GLY A 267 14.13 5.35 -9.70
CA GLY A 267 15.40 5.69 -9.06
C GLY A 267 15.60 5.11 -7.67
N ILE A 268 14.52 4.63 -7.02
CA ILE A 268 14.61 3.80 -5.80
C ILE A 268 14.47 2.33 -6.20
N LYS A 269 15.24 1.44 -5.57
CA LYS A 269 15.28 0.01 -5.91
C LYS A 269 14.41 -0.79 -4.94
N GLY A 270 13.59 -1.69 -5.50
CA GLY A 270 12.62 -2.47 -4.74
C GLY A 270 11.32 -1.69 -4.47
N GLN A 271 10.47 -2.26 -3.63
CA GLN A 271 9.26 -1.61 -3.17
C GLN A 271 9.55 -0.59 -2.07
N VAL A 272 8.69 0.42 -2.01
CA VAL A 272 8.72 1.51 -1.03
C VAL A 272 7.29 1.87 -0.63
N THR A 273 7.13 2.65 0.43
CA THR A 273 5.79 3.08 0.84
C THR A 273 5.24 4.19 -0.06
N THR A 274 3.92 4.37 -0.02
CA THR A 274 3.22 5.48 -0.68
C THR A 274 2.59 6.38 0.38
N GLU A 275 3.14 7.58 0.53
CA GLU A 275 2.68 8.60 1.47
C GLU A 275 1.83 9.66 0.75
N PHE A 276 0.71 10.04 1.36
CA PHE A 276 -0.03 11.24 0.98
C PHE A 276 -0.12 12.21 2.15
N SER A 277 0.31 13.46 1.93
CA SER A 277 0.14 14.54 2.90
C SER A 277 -0.90 15.55 2.41
N TRP A 278 -1.84 15.91 3.29
CA TRP A 278 -2.75 17.05 3.12
C TRP A 278 -2.33 18.27 3.96
N LYS A 279 -1.12 18.23 4.56
CA LYS A 279 -0.51 19.37 5.26
C LYS A 279 0.88 19.68 4.69
N VAL A 280 1.12 20.94 4.37
CA VAL A 280 2.39 21.38 3.78
C VAL A 280 3.31 21.88 4.90
N TYR A 281 4.30 21.07 5.28
CA TYR A 281 5.22 21.39 6.37
C TYR A 281 6.32 22.37 5.94
N GLY A 282 6.99 22.10 4.82
CA GLY A 282 8.11 22.91 4.31
C GLY A 282 7.71 24.24 3.68
N GLY A 283 6.46 24.67 3.85
CA GLY A 283 5.89 25.81 3.14
C GLY A 283 5.78 25.61 1.62
N GLY A 284 5.47 26.71 0.93
CA GLY A 284 4.99 26.71 -0.45
C GLY A 284 3.47 26.63 -0.53
N ASN A 285 2.93 26.68 -1.74
CA ASN A 285 1.50 26.61 -2.01
C ASN A 285 1.21 25.59 -3.14
N PRO A 286 1.43 24.28 -2.89
CA PRO A 286 1.13 23.25 -3.87
C PRO A 286 -0.38 23.20 -4.16
N SER A 287 -0.73 23.01 -5.44
CA SER A 287 -2.11 22.74 -5.81
C SER A 287 -2.55 21.36 -5.32
N GLN A 288 -3.84 21.24 -5.00
CA GLN A 288 -4.43 19.97 -4.61
C GLN A 288 -4.38 18.96 -5.78
N LYS A 289 -3.89 17.77 -5.47
CA LYS A 289 -3.72 16.62 -6.36
C LYS A 289 -4.75 15.56 -6.00
N ASN A 290 -5.10 14.73 -6.98
CA ASN A 290 -6.09 13.67 -6.85
C ASN A 290 -5.38 12.31 -6.84
N ALA A 291 -5.55 11.53 -5.78
CA ALA A 291 -5.09 10.13 -5.69
C ALA A 291 -6.19 9.14 -6.07
N GLY A 292 -7.39 9.62 -6.36
CA GLY A 292 -8.58 8.89 -6.77
C GLY A 292 -8.50 8.23 -8.13
N LYS A 293 -9.68 7.97 -8.70
CA LYS A 293 -9.86 6.96 -9.75
C LYS A 293 -8.93 7.20 -10.92
N SER A 294 -8.31 6.11 -11.40
CA SER A 294 -7.50 6.12 -12.62
C SER A 294 -8.36 6.57 -13.79
N SER A 295 -8.23 7.85 -14.16
CA SER A 295 -8.72 8.35 -15.43
C SER A 295 -7.75 7.90 -16.50
N SER A 296 -8.20 6.98 -17.36
CA SER A 296 -7.58 6.73 -18.67
C SER A 296 -7.84 7.96 -19.56
N GLY A 297 -7.14 9.07 -19.25
CA GLY A 297 -7.32 10.37 -19.86
C GLY A 297 -5.98 10.92 -20.32
N SER A 298 -5.80 11.00 -21.64
CA SER A 298 -4.60 11.54 -22.28
C SER A 298 -4.25 12.93 -21.75
N ASN A 299 -2.97 13.15 -21.44
CA ASN A 299 -2.43 14.49 -21.16
C ASN A 299 -2.56 15.39 -22.41
N SER A 300 -3.64 16.17 -22.50
CA SER A 300 -3.66 17.37 -23.33
C SER A 300 -3.00 18.50 -22.54
N VAL A 301 -1.74 18.79 -22.90
CA VAL A 301 -1.02 19.96 -22.37
C VAL A 301 -1.71 21.23 -22.85
N SER A 302 -2.48 21.87 -21.97
CA SER A 302 -3.02 23.21 -22.21
C SER A 302 -2.06 24.27 -21.66
N THR A 303 -1.07 24.63 -22.47
CA THR A 303 -0.26 25.84 -22.27
C THR A 303 -1.16 27.07 -22.23
N SER A 304 -1.21 27.77 -21.09
CA SER A 304 -1.82 29.09 -20.98
C SER A 304 -0.80 30.19 -21.26
N SER A 305 -1.06 31.01 -22.27
CA SER A 305 -0.28 32.21 -22.56
C SER A 305 -1.18 33.43 -22.76
N GLY A 306 -1.09 34.36 -21.81
CA GLY A 306 -1.16 35.81 -22.02
C GLY A 306 -2.33 36.44 -22.82
N THR A 307 -3.25 37.05 -22.08
CA THR A 307 -3.67 38.46 -22.24
C THR A 307 -4.22 38.94 -23.60
N SER A 308 -5.52 39.32 -23.64
CA SER A 308 -5.95 40.75 -23.70
C SER A 308 -7.40 40.99 -24.20
N GLN A 309 -8.09 41.88 -23.50
CA GLN A 309 -9.02 42.90 -24.01
C GLN A 309 -10.31 42.54 -24.81
N LYS A 310 -11.42 42.73 -24.07
CA LYS A 310 -12.47 43.76 -24.29
C LYS A 310 -13.75 43.43 -25.11
N THR A 311 -14.84 43.96 -24.54
CA THR A 311 -16.08 44.47 -25.16
C THR A 311 -17.14 43.51 -25.71
N SER A 312 -18.21 43.39 -24.91
CA SER A 312 -19.57 43.90 -25.23
C SER A 312 -20.52 43.06 -26.10
N GLY A 313 -21.79 43.03 -25.70
CA GLY A 313 -22.91 42.93 -26.66
C GLY A 313 -23.95 41.84 -26.40
N ASN A 314 -25.00 42.21 -25.65
CA ASN A 314 -26.39 41.72 -25.67
C ASN A 314 -26.79 40.40 -26.37
N THR A 315 -27.46 39.56 -25.56
CA THR A 315 -28.91 39.24 -25.61
C THR A 315 -29.60 38.72 -26.90
N GLU A 316 -30.54 37.79 -26.65
CA GLU A 316 -31.79 37.55 -27.39
C GLU A 316 -31.81 36.62 -28.64
N LYS A 317 -31.87 35.31 -28.34
CA LYS A 317 -33.09 34.48 -28.51
C LYS A 317 -34.18 35.02 -29.45
N THR A 318 -34.37 34.37 -30.60
CA THR A 318 -35.72 34.10 -31.14
C THR A 318 -35.78 32.77 -31.88
N SER A 319 -36.88 32.04 -31.68
CA SER A 319 -37.23 30.79 -32.34
C SER A 319 -38.62 30.92 -32.97
N THR A 320 -38.79 30.66 -34.27
CA THR A 320 -40.07 30.13 -34.82
C THR A 320 -39.94 29.59 -36.24
N THR A 321 -40.27 28.30 -36.37
CA THR A 321 -41.10 27.65 -37.42
C THR A 321 -41.40 28.36 -38.75
N GLY A 322 -41.25 27.61 -39.85
CA GLY A 322 -41.95 27.84 -41.12
C GLY A 322 -41.94 26.57 -41.99
N SER A 323 -43.11 26.04 -42.35
CA SER A 323 -43.28 24.87 -43.23
C SER A 323 -43.88 25.29 -44.57
N GLY A 324 -43.54 24.60 -45.66
CA GLY A 324 -44.08 24.89 -47.00
C GLY A 324 -43.81 23.77 -48.01
N ASN A 325 -44.87 23.14 -48.50
CA ASN A 325 -44.84 22.17 -49.61
C ASN A 325 -44.75 22.89 -50.98
N GLY A 326 -44.14 22.23 -51.97
CA GLY A 326 -44.24 22.63 -53.38
C GLY A 326 -43.44 21.69 -54.29
N VAL A 327 -44.13 20.97 -55.17
CA VAL A 327 -43.54 19.98 -56.09
C VAL A 327 -43.53 20.55 -57.50
N ASP A 328 -42.39 20.50 -58.20
CA ASP A 328 -42.35 20.24 -59.65
C ASP A 328 -41.02 19.55 -60.02
N GLY A 329 -41.03 18.72 -61.07
CA GLY A 329 -40.04 17.68 -61.28
C GLY A 329 -39.11 17.88 -62.48
N THR A 330 -37.94 17.23 -62.42
CA THR A 330 -37.17 16.87 -63.62
C THR A 330 -36.41 15.57 -63.37
N VAL A 331 -36.60 14.57 -64.25
CA VAL A 331 -35.87 13.29 -64.31
C VAL A 331 -34.76 13.51 -65.37
N VAL A 332 -33.53 12.99 -65.31
CA VAL A 332 -33.05 11.60 -65.18
C VAL A 332 -31.56 11.60 -64.79
N SER A 333 -31.08 10.46 -64.29
CA SER A 333 -29.68 10.07 -64.00
C SER A 333 -29.13 10.54 -62.63
N GLY A 334 -28.43 9.69 -61.88
CA GLY A 334 -28.09 8.30 -62.23
C GLY A 334 -27.09 7.66 -61.28
N GLU A 335 -27.41 7.58 -60.00
CA GLU A 335 -26.68 6.78 -59.00
C GLU A 335 -27.64 6.54 -57.82
N GLY A 336 -27.66 5.32 -57.27
CA GLY A 336 -28.51 5.01 -56.10
C GLY A 336 -28.03 5.76 -54.86
N PRO A 337 -28.90 5.99 -53.85
CA PRO A 337 -28.47 6.62 -52.61
C PRO A 337 -27.31 5.79 -52.03
N GLY A 338 -26.17 6.47 -51.85
CA GLY A 338 -24.97 5.83 -51.31
C GLY A 338 -25.29 5.16 -49.98
N LYS A 339 -24.58 4.08 -49.68
CA LYS A 339 -24.63 3.46 -48.36
C LYS A 339 -24.30 4.52 -47.32
N GLU A 340 -25.31 5.03 -46.61
CA GLU A 340 -25.08 5.58 -45.28
C GLU A 340 -24.36 4.49 -44.49
N ALA A 341 -23.11 4.76 -44.14
CA ALA A 341 -22.36 3.90 -43.26
C ALA A 341 -23.06 3.97 -41.91
N ALA A 342 -23.90 2.95 -41.62
CA ALA A 342 -24.65 2.86 -40.39
C ALA A 342 -23.73 3.17 -39.21
N SER A 343 -24.11 4.18 -38.42
CA SER A 343 -23.40 4.57 -37.21
C SER A 343 -23.17 3.31 -36.37
N ILE A 344 -21.92 2.94 -36.16
CA ILE A 344 -21.64 1.64 -35.55
C ILE A 344 -21.93 1.72 -34.05
N GLU A 345 -23.11 1.26 -33.67
CA GLU A 345 -23.57 1.29 -32.29
C GLU A 345 -22.78 0.28 -31.44
N ASN A 346 -21.99 0.81 -30.50
CA ASN A 346 -21.41 0.02 -29.43
C ASN A 346 -22.43 -0.08 -28.30
N GLY A 347 -22.75 -1.28 -27.81
CA GLY A 347 -23.80 -1.43 -26.82
C GLY A 347 -24.25 -2.85 -26.50
N TRP A 348 -25.17 -2.97 -25.55
CA TRP A 348 -25.80 -4.22 -25.16
C TRP A 348 -26.90 -4.61 -26.14
N VAL A 349 -26.82 -5.82 -26.69
CA VAL A 349 -27.82 -6.42 -27.58
C VAL A 349 -28.31 -7.72 -26.98
N GLN A 350 -29.62 -7.84 -26.77
CA GLN A 350 -30.25 -9.10 -26.37
C GLN A 350 -30.55 -9.94 -27.62
N THR A 351 -29.93 -11.11 -27.76
CA THR A 351 -30.12 -11.95 -28.96
C THR A 351 -31.34 -12.87 -28.86
N VAL A 352 -31.64 -13.34 -27.64
CA VAL A 352 -32.89 -14.02 -27.24
C VAL A 352 -33.16 -13.67 -25.78
N PRO A 353 -34.38 -13.82 -25.23
CA PRO A 353 -34.67 -13.50 -23.83
C PRO A 353 -33.63 -14.09 -22.85
N GLY A 354 -33.01 -13.23 -22.06
CA GLY A 354 -31.96 -13.61 -21.09
C GLY A 354 -30.54 -13.73 -21.65
N GLN A 355 -30.34 -13.84 -22.97
CA GLN A 355 -28.99 -13.89 -23.58
C GLN A 355 -28.57 -12.52 -24.10
N TRP A 356 -27.58 -11.93 -23.43
CA TRP A 356 -27.01 -10.62 -23.77
C TRP A 356 -25.64 -10.75 -24.43
N LYS A 357 -25.37 -9.88 -25.40
CA LYS A 357 -24.07 -9.66 -26.02
C LYS A 357 -23.69 -8.19 -25.87
N TYR A 358 -22.40 -7.89 -25.75
CA TYR A 358 -21.89 -6.53 -25.90
C TYR A 358 -21.24 -6.43 -27.28
N MET A 359 -21.69 -5.46 -28.07
CA MET A 359 -21.22 -5.22 -29.43
C MET A 359 -20.23 -4.06 -29.43
N GLU A 360 -19.10 -4.23 -30.12
CA GLU A 360 -18.16 -3.15 -30.45
C GLU A 360 -17.79 -3.22 -31.92
N ASN A 361 -17.84 -2.08 -32.63
CA ASN A 361 -17.49 -1.98 -34.04
C ASN A 361 -18.20 -3.05 -34.91
N GLY A 362 -19.47 -3.37 -34.59
CA GLY A 362 -20.30 -4.35 -35.28
C GLY A 362 -20.00 -5.82 -34.94
N LYS A 363 -19.14 -6.11 -33.95
CA LYS A 363 -18.77 -7.47 -33.54
C LYS A 363 -19.06 -7.71 -32.05
N ALA A 364 -19.46 -8.93 -31.69
CA ALA A 364 -19.63 -9.30 -30.29
C ALA A 364 -18.27 -9.45 -29.59
N THR A 365 -18.14 -8.93 -28.37
CA THR A 365 -16.94 -9.10 -27.54
C THR A 365 -16.92 -10.48 -26.87
N THR A 366 -15.72 -10.97 -26.54
CA THR A 366 -15.47 -12.22 -25.83
C THR A 366 -14.52 -11.99 -24.64
N GLY A 367 -14.59 -12.82 -23.60
CA GLY A 367 -13.79 -12.68 -22.39
C GLY A 367 -14.26 -11.56 -21.47
N TRP A 368 -13.35 -11.05 -20.63
CA TRP A 368 -13.63 -9.94 -19.71
C TRP A 368 -13.83 -8.63 -20.47
N LYS A 369 -14.95 -7.94 -20.21
CA LYS A 369 -15.26 -6.63 -20.77
C LYS A 369 -15.74 -5.68 -19.68
N GLN A 370 -15.12 -4.50 -19.60
CA GLN A 370 -15.61 -3.42 -18.76
C GLN A 370 -16.61 -2.56 -19.55
N VAL A 371 -17.78 -2.29 -18.96
CA VAL A 371 -18.83 -1.41 -19.51
C VAL A 371 -19.33 -0.52 -18.37
N ASN A 372 -19.28 0.81 -18.55
CA ASN A 372 -19.71 1.80 -17.55
C ASN A 372 -19.11 1.57 -16.14
N GLY A 373 -17.82 1.18 -16.10
CA GLY A 373 -17.09 0.90 -14.86
C GLY A 373 -17.35 -0.48 -14.23
N LEU A 374 -18.33 -1.23 -14.71
CA LEU A 374 -18.62 -2.60 -14.26
C LEU A 374 -17.95 -3.64 -15.17
N TRP A 375 -17.40 -4.69 -14.59
CA TRP A 375 -16.86 -5.83 -15.34
C TRP A 375 -17.93 -6.87 -15.64
N TYR A 376 -17.87 -7.44 -16.83
CA TYR A 376 -18.72 -8.52 -17.32
C TYR A 376 -17.82 -9.58 -17.97
N PHE A 377 -18.28 -10.83 -18.04
CA PHE A 377 -17.58 -11.88 -18.78
C PHE A 377 -18.46 -12.42 -19.89
N MET A 378 -17.92 -12.49 -21.09
CA MET A 378 -18.58 -12.99 -22.29
C MET A 378 -17.95 -14.34 -22.68
N ASP A 379 -18.75 -15.36 -22.97
CA ASP A 379 -18.23 -16.66 -23.42
C ASP A 379 -17.59 -16.59 -24.82
N ALA A 380 -17.06 -17.71 -25.32
CA ALA A 380 -16.45 -17.80 -26.65
C ALA A 380 -17.43 -17.51 -27.81
N ARG A 381 -18.75 -17.46 -27.56
CA ARG A 381 -19.80 -17.08 -28.51
C ARG A 381 -20.24 -15.62 -28.32
N GLY A 382 -19.61 -14.90 -27.41
CA GLY A 382 -19.93 -13.53 -27.01
C GLY A 382 -21.21 -13.40 -26.20
N ILE A 383 -21.63 -14.45 -25.47
CA ILE A 383 -22.81 -14.44 -24.59
C ILE A 383 -22.37 -14.13 -23.16
N MET A 384 -22.96 -13.10 -22.56
CA MET A 384 -22.73 -12.67 -21.19
C MET A 384 -23.04 -13.81 -20.20
N GLN A 385 -22.13 -14.05 -19.25
CA GLN A 385 -22.27 -15.06 -18.20
C GLN A 385 -22.82 -14.45 -16.90
N THR A 386 -23.43 -15.29 -16.09
CA THR A 386 -23.90 -15.01 -14.72
C THR A 386 -23.54 -16.17 -13.80
N GLY A 387 -23.59 -15.98 -12.48
CA GLY A 387 -23.22 -16.98 -11.50
C GLY A 387 -21.70 -17.13 -11.29
N TRP A 388 -21.29 -18.28 -10.76
CA TRP A 388 -19.88 -18.57 -10.50
C TRP A 388 -19.09 -18.83 -11.80
N LEU A 389 -17.96 -18.14 -11.95
CA LEU A 389 -17.03 -18.23 -13.06
C LEU A 389 -15.66 -18.65 -12.54
N PHE A 390 -15.06 -19.70 -13.10
CA PHE A 390 -13.66 -20.06 -12.84
C PHE A 390 -12.80 -19.66 -14.05
N GLN A 391 -11.82 -18.78 -13.83
CA GLN A 391 -10.89 -18.30 -14.85
C GLN A 391 -9.50 -18.08 -14.26
N ASN A 392 -8.44 -18.45 -15.01
CA ASN A 392 -7.04 -18.26 -14.60
C ASN A 392 -6.74 -18.73 -13.16
N ASN A 393 -7.27 -19.90 -12.79
CA ASN A 393 -7.15 -20.50 -11.46
C ASN A 393 -7.80 -19.69 -10.30
N LEU A 394 -8.72 -18.77 -10.61
CA LEU A 394 -9.45 -17.95 -9.65
C LEU A 394 -10.97 -18.09 -9.86
N TRP A 395 -11.72 -18.07 -8.76
CA TRP A 395 -13.18 -17.99 -8.78
C TRP A 395 -13.65 -16.54 -8.74
N TYR A 396 -14.67 -16.23 -9.53
CA TYR A 396 -15.37 -14.96 -9.59
C TYR A 396 -16.87 -15.23 -9.47
N TYR A 397 -17.63 -14.26 -8.95
CA TYR A 397 -19.09 -14.31 -9.00
C TYR A 397 -19.61 -13.19 -9.90
N LEU A 398 -20.44 -13.53 -10.88
CA LEU A 398 -21.16 -12.60 -11.75
C LEU A 398 -22.60 -12.54 -11.25
N LYS A 399 -23.11 -11.35 -10.94
CA LYS A 399 -24.50 -11.17 -10.49
C LYS A 399 -25.49 -11.51 -11.62
N ASP A 400 -26.78 -11.58 -11.31
CA ASP A 400 -27.82 -11.83 -12.32
C ASP A 400 -27.84 -10.80 -13.47
N SER A 401 -27.33 -9.59 -13.22
CA SER A 401 -27.12 -8.57 -14.25
C SER A 401 -25.87 -8.78 -15.11
N GLY A 402 -25.13 -9.87 -14.91
CA GLY A 402 -23.82 -10.17 -15.50
C GLY A 402 -22.64 -9.37 -14.91
N ALA A 403 -22.92 -8.35 -14.11
CA ALA A 403 -21.87 -7.54 -13.51
C ALA A 403 -21.13 -8.33 -12.43
N MET A 404 -19.81 -8.36 -12.52
CA MET A 404 -18.89 -8.94 -11.55
C MET A 404 -19.16 -8.40 -10.15
N ALA A 405 -19.17 -9.31 -9.19
CA ALA A 405 -19.35 -9.03 -7.79
C ALA A 405 -18.01 -8.78 -7.09
N VAL A 406 -18.06 -7.93 -6.08
CA VAL A 406 -16.96 -7.59 -5.18
C VAL A 406 -17.53 -7.48 -3.76
N ASN A 407 -16.66 -7.49 -2.75
CA ASN A 407 -16.99 -7.55 -1.33
C ASN A 407 -17.83 -8.79 -0.96
N TRP A 408 -18.58 -8.71 0.15
CA TRP A 408 -19.47 -9.75 0.65
C TRP A 408 -20.60 -10.07 -0.34
N GLN A 409 -20.76 -11.34 -0.66
CA GLN A 409 -21.87 -11.87 -1.47
C GLN A 409 -22.53 -13.04 -0.73
N ASN A 410 -23.85 -12.97 -0.52
CA ASN A 410 -24.60 -14.13 -0.05
C ASN A 410 -25.09 -14.90 -1.29
N VAL A 411 -24.61 -16.13 -1.45
CA VAL A 411 -24.97 -17.00 -2.58
C VAL A 411 -25.48 -18.31 -2.01
N ASN A 412 -26.76 -18.64 -2.26
CA ASN A 412 -27.44 -19.83 -1.76
C ASN A 412 -27.32 -20.01 -0.23
N GLY A 413 -27.46 -18.92 0.54
CA GLY A 413 -27.42 -18.96 2.00
C GLY A 413 -26.03 -19.07 2.61
N LYS A 414 -24.96 -18.94 1.81
CA LYS A 414 -23.57 -18.87 2.28
C LYS A 414 -22.94 -17.54 1.91
N TRP A 415 -22.14 -16.97 2.82
CA TRP A 415 -21.37 -15.76 2.54
C TRP A 415 -20.01 -16.08 1.91
N TYR A 416 -19.64 -15.27 0.91
CA TYR A 416 -18.37 -15.33 0.20
C TYR A 416 -17.76 -13.92 0.19
N TRP A 417 -16.43 -13.84 0.25
CA TRP A 417 -15.71 -12.59 0.08
C TRP A 417 -14.98 -12.57 -1.26
N LEU A 418 -15.42 -11.68 -2.14
CA LEU A 418 -14.81 -11.40 -3.44
C LEU A 418 -13.97 -10.12 -3.26
N ASN A 419 -12.69 -10.13 -3.60
CA ASN A 419 -11.88 -8.89 -3.55
C ASN A 419 -12.34 -7.90 -4.64
N GLN A 420 -11.77 -6.69 -4.64
CA GLN A 420 -12.07 -5.66 -5.65
C GLN A 420 -11.61 -6.04 -7.08
N ASP A 421 -10.68 -6.98 -7.21
CA ASP A 421 -10.34 -7.64 -8.48
C ASP A 421 -11.36 -8.72 -8.90
N GLY A 422 -12.43 -8.91 -8.12
CA GLY A 422 -13.48 -9.89 -8.32
C GLY A 422 -13.11 -11.31 -7.89
N ALA A 423 -11.86 -11.56 -7.48
CA ALA A 423 -11.40 -12.89 -7.11
C ALA A 423 -11.87 -13.27 -5.70
N MET A 424 -12.53 -14.42 -5.60
CA MET A 424 -12.94 -15.05 -4.35
C MET A 424 -11.72 -15.39 -3.48
N ARG A 425 -11.81 -15.10 -2.18
CA ARG A 425 -10.72 -15.37 -1.23
C ARG A 425 -11.06 -16.49 -0.26
N THR A 426 -10.05 -17.28 0.06
CA THR A 426 -10.06 -18.36 1.05
C THR A 426 -9.14 -18.01 2.23
N GLY A 427 -9.27 -18.74 3.34
CA GLY A 427 -8.52 -18.54 4.58
C GLY A 427 -8.96 -17.32 5.39
N TRP A 428 -8.11 -16.92 6.35
CA TRP A 428 -8.33 -15.75 7.21
C TRP A 428 -8.40 -14.43 6.44
N LYS A 429 -9.41 -13.61 6.73
CA LYS A 429 -9.59 -12.24 6.20
C LYS A 429 -9.91 -11.26 7.33
N PHE A 430 -9.22 -10.12 7.35
CA PHE A 430 -9.54 -9.01 8.23
C PHE A 430 -10.36 -7.98 7.46
N ILE A 431 -11.63 -7.85 7.80
CA ILE A 431 -12.61 -7.02 7.07
C ILE A 431 -13.36 -6.18 8.11
N ASN A 432 -13.45 -4.86 7.90
CA ASN A 432 -14.20 -3.94 8.78
C ASN A 432 -13.90 -4.10 10.29
N ASN A 433 -12.62 -4.29 10.64
CA ASN A 433 -12.14 -4.47 12.01
C ASN A 433 -12.55 -5.80 12.69
N LEU A 434 -12.98 -6.80 11.92
CA LEU A 434 -13.30 -8.14 12.39
C LEU A 434 -12.53 -9.18 11.56
N TRP A 435 -12.14 -10.29 12.19
CA TRP A 435 -11.54 -11.42 11.48
C TRP A 435 -12.63 -12.41 11.09
N TYR A 436 -12.55 -12.90 9.86
CA TYR A 436 -13.41 -13.93 9.29
C TYR A 436 -12.53 -15.06 8.78
N TYR A 437 -13.07 -16.27 8.71
CA TYR A 437 -12.40 -17.38 8.05
C TYR A 437 -13.27 -17.90 6.90
N MET A 438 -12.71 -17.87 5.70
CA MET A 438 -13.30 -18.43 4.50
C MET A 438 -12.74 -19.85 4.31
N GLU A 439 -13.59 -20.86 4.21
CA GLU A 439 -13.18 -22.23 3.88
C GLU A 439 -12.53 -22.32 2.49
N GLU A 440 -11.93 -23.46 2.14
CA GLU A 440 -11.39 -23.70 0.79
C GLU A 440 -12.44 -23.56 -0.32
N SER A 441 -13.71 -23.81 0.01
CA SER A 441 -14.85 -23.57 -0.88
C SER A 441 -15.17 -22.08 -1.09
N GLY A 442 -14.50 -21.18 -0.36
CA GLY A 442 -14.78 -19.74 -0.29
C GLY A 442 -15.94 -19.37 0.63
N ALA A 443 -16.64 -20.33 1.23
CA ALA A 443 -17.73 -20.07 2.17
C ALA A 443 -17.20 -19.60 3.54
N MET A 444 -17.80 -18.56 4.09
CA MET A 444 -17.47 -18.05 5.43
C MET A 444 -17.94 -19.01 6.52
N LEU A 445 -17.14 -19.18 7.58
CA LEU A 445 -17.59 -19.81 8.82
C LEU A 445 -18.45 -18.83 9.63
N GLU A 446 -19.62 -19.28 10.07
CA GLU A 446 -20.52 -18.55 10.97
C GLU A 446 -21.16 -19.49 11.99
N ASN A 447 -21.51 -18.94 13.16
CA ASN A 447 -22.21 -19.61 14.26
C ASN A 447 -21.61 -20.97 14.63
N THR A 448 -20.29 -21.06 14.72
CA THR A 448 -19.57 -22.34 14.80
C THR A 448 -18.22 -22.25 15.51
N SER A 449 -17.66 -23.40 15.85
CA SER A 449 -16.27 -23.54 16.33
C SER A 449 -15.50 -24.43 15.38
N ARG A 450 -14.25 -24.08 15.05
CA ARG A 450 -13.44 -24.81 14.07
C ARG A 450 -11.98 -24.84 14.47
N THR A 451 -11.37 -26.02 14.39
CA THR A 451 -9.91 -26.16 14.51
C THR A 451 -9.25 -25.77 13.20
N ILE A 452 -8.39 -24.75 13.24
CA ILE A 452 -7.60 -24.25 12.11
C ILE A 452 -6.13 -24.31 12.55
N ASN A 453 -5.28 -25.00 11.79
CA ASN A 453 -3.85 -25.19 12.11
C ASN A 453 -3.58 -25.69 13.55
N GLY A 454 -4.45 -26.55 14.09
CA GLY A 454 -4.33 -27.12 15.43
C GLY A 454 -4.86 -26.26 16.59
N VAL A 455 -5.42 -25.07 16.30
CA VAL A 455 -6.02 -24.17 17.30
C VAL A 455 -7.53 -24.08 17.09
N GLU A 456 -8.33 -24.19 18.15
CA GLU A 456 -9.80 -23.98 18.08
C GLU A 456 -10.10 -22.47 18.04
N TYR A 457 -10.90 -22.06 17.05
CA TYR A 457 -11.44 -20.71 16.92
C TYR A 457 -12.97 -20.75 16.94
N ARG A 458 -13.60 -19.69 17.46
CA ARG A 458 -15.06 -19.55 17.53
C ARG A 458 -15.51 -18.36 16.68
N PHE A 459 -16.62 -18.53 15.96
CA PHE A 459 -17.18 -17.52 15.07
C PHE A 459 -18.64 -17.24 15.46
N ASP A 460 -19.00 -15.97 15.57
CA ASP A 460 -20.36 -15.53 15.92
C ASP A 460 -21.35 -15.74 14.77
N ALA A 461 -22.62 -15.35 15.00
CA ALA A 461 -23.69 -15.48 13.99
C ALA A 461 -23.51 -14.61 12.73
N ASN A 462 -22.54 -13.68 12.72
CA ASN A 462 -22.15 -12.88 11.56
C ASN A 462 -20.84 -13.39 10.93
N GLY A 463 -20.26 -14.47 11.45
CA GLY A 463 -18.96 -15.02 11.04
C GLY A 463 -17.73 -14.32 11.61
N ALA A 464 -17.91 -13.37 12.53
CA ALA A 464 -16.81 -12.68 13.18
C ALA A 464 -16.14 -13.60 14.22
N TRP A 465 -14.82 -13.71 14.14
CA TRP A 465 -14.01 -14.42 15.12
C TRP A 465 -14.16 -13.78 16.51
N MET A 466 -14.41 -14.63 17.50
CA MET A 466 -14.44 -14.27 18.93
C MET A 466 -13.11 -14.68 19.57
N PRO A 467 -12.31 -13.72 20.08
CA PRO A 467 -11.03 -13.97 20.76
C PRO A 467 -11.19 -14.59 22.16
#